data_AF-A0A7R9RZL8-F1
#
_entry.id   AF-A0A7R9RZL8-F1
#
_cell.length_a   1.000
_cell.length_b   1.000
_cell.length_c   1.000
_cell.angle_alpha   90.00
_cell.angle_beta   90.00
_cell.angle_gamma   90.00
#
_symmetry.space_group_name_H-M   'P 1'
#
loop_
_entity.id
_entity.type
_entity.pdbx_description
1 polymer ?
#
loop_
_entity_poly.entity_id
_entity_poly.type
_entity_poly.pdbx_seq_one_letter_code
_entity_poly.pdbx_strand_id
1 'polypeptide(L)'
;PHSTTKEAPAMLFLHRRLRTRLDLLKPSVKMTVEQAQKVQCSHHDLHAKHRDFNVGESVLVRDYRRGEEKWKTGTVSSRSGPVSYTVQ
;
A
#
# COMPACT_ATOMS: atom_id res chain seq x y z
N PRO A 1 -8.37 -16.92 8.88
CA PRO A 1 -8.93 -16.47 7.58
C PRO A 1 -8.22 -15.17 7.16
N HIS A 2 -7.98 -14.96 5.87
CA HIS A 2 -7.34 -13.73 5.37
C HIS A 2 -8.30 -12.53 5.53
N SER A 3 -7.77 -11.39 5.96
CA SER A 3 -8.56 -10.25 6.47
C SER A 3 -9.46 -9.62 5.41
N THR A 4 -8.94 -9.41 4.20
CA THR A 4 -9.63 -8.74 3.08
C THR A 4 -10.57 -9.67 2.31
N THR A 5 -10.13 -10.90 2.05
CA THR A 5 -10.87 -11.87 1.21
C THR A 5 -11.83 -12.73 2.01
N LYS A 6 -11.66 -12.81 3.35
CA LYS A 6 -12.37 -13.71 4.27
C LYS A 6 -12.21 -15.21 3.96
N GLU A 7 -11.35 -15.55 3.01
CA GLU A 7 -11.03 -16.93 2.63
C GLU A 7 -9.81 -17.45 3.39
N ALA A 8 -9.68 -18.77 3.50
CA ALA A 8 -8.47 -19.36 4.03
C ALA A 8 -7.30 -19.17 3.02
N PRO A 9 -6.09 -18.82 3.48
CA PRO A 9 -4.93 -18.65 2.58
C PRO A 9 -4.66 -19.86 1.68
N ALA A 10 -4.81 -21.08 2.22
CA ALA A 10 -4.66 -22.32 1.46
C ALA A 10 -5.67 -22.43 0.30
N MET A 11 -6.89 -21.89 0.46
CA MET A 11 -7.90 -21.89 -0.60
C MET A 11 -7.55 -20.92 -1.73
N LEU A 12 -6.96 -19.77 -1.39
CA LEU A 12 -6.44 -18.82 -2.38
C LEU A 12 -5.17 -19.35 -3.06
N PHE A 13 -4.33 -20.08 -2.33
CA PHE A 13 -3.10 -20.64 -2.89
C PHE A 13 -3.39 -21.80 -3.85
N LEU A 14 -4.17 -22.78 -3.39
CA LEU A 14 -4.42 -24.01 -4.16
C LEU A 14 -5.52 -23.86 -5.20
N HIS A 15 -6.33 -22.80 -5.13
CA HIS A 15 -7.52 -22.57 -5.99
C HIS A 15 -8.48 -23.79 -6.08
N ARG A 16 -8.37 -24.73 -5.14
CA ARG A 16 -9.11 -25.99 -5.16
C ARG A 16 -10.24 -25.93 -4.16
N ARG A 17 -11.46 -25.73 -4.66
CA ARG A 17 -12.68 -25.75 -3.87
C ARG A 17 -13.64 -26.79 -4.40
N LEU A 18 -14.02 -27.74 -3.55
CA LEU A 18 -15.09 -28.67 -3.86
C LEU A 18 -16.39 -27.87 -3.92
N ARG A 19 -16.97 -27.74 -5.12
CA ARG A 19 -18.21 -27.01 -5.31
C ARG A 19 -19.37 -27.81 -4.74
N THR A 20 -20.10 -27.18 -3.83
CA THR A 20 -21.33 -27.70 -3.26
C THR A 20 -22.51 -26.79 -3.64
N ARG A 21 -23.74 -27.27 -3.54
CA ARG A 21 -24.93 -26.43 -3.78
C ARG A 21 -24.97 -25.19 -2.87
N LEU A 22 -24.40 -25.29 -1.66
CA LEU A 22 -24.30 -24.19 -0.70
C LEU A 22 -23.29 -23.11 -1.09
N ASP A 23 -22.36 -23.37 -2.01
CA ASP A 23 -21.42 -22.33 -2.46
C ASP A 23 -22.11 -21.23 -3.29
N LEU A 24 -23.30 -21.49 -3.85
CA LEU A 24 -24.10 -20.47 -4.54
C LEU A 24 -24.66 -19.40 -3.57
N LEU A 25 -24.79 -19.73 -2.29
CA LEU A 25 -25.27 -18.80 -1.26
C LEU A 25 -24.15 -17.88 -0.75
N LYS A 26 -22.89 -18.16 -1.09
CA LYS A 26 -21.75 -17.42 -0.55
C LYS A 26 -21.53 -16.14 -1.35
N PRO A 27 -21.18 -15.02 -0.68
CA PRO A 27 -20.87 -13.79 -1.37
C PRO A 27 -19.65 -13.95 -2.26
N SER A 28 -19.62 -13.22 -3.38
CA SER A 28 -18.46 -13.19 -4.27
C SER A 28 -17.24 -12.64 -3.54
N VAL A 29 -16.16 -13.41 -3.50
CA VAL A 29 -14.87 -12.98 -2.93
C VAL A 29 -14.38 -11.71 -3.62
N LYS A 30 -14.58 -11.59 -4.95
CA LYS A 30 -14.22 -10.39 -5.71
C LYS A 30 -14.92 -9.15 -5.18
N MET A 31 -16.24 -9.21 -5.01
CA MET A 31 -17.02 -8.07 -4.49
C MET A 31 -16.59 -7.69 -3.07
N THR A 32 -16.32 -8.69 -2.21
CA THR A 32 -15.82 -8.47 -0.85
C THR A 32 -14.48 -7.73 -0.85
N VAL A 33 -13.56 -8.14 -1.74
CA VAL A 33 -12.24 -7.50 -1.89
C VAL A 33 -12.38 -6.06 -2.40
N GLU A 34 -13.18 -5.84 -3.44
CA GLU A 34 -13.40 -4.50 -4.00
C GLU A 34 -13.98 -3.54 -2.95
N GLN A 35 -14.95 -4.01 -2.16
CA GLN A 35 -15.53 -3.20 -1.09
C GLN A 35 -14.50 -2.87 0.00
N ALA A 36 -13.71 -3.86 0.42
CA ALA A 36 -12.67 -3.65 1.43
C ALA A 36 -11.59 -2.68 0.95
N GLN A 37 -11.18 -2.77 -0.32
CA GLN A 37 -10.22 -1.85 -0.93
C GLN A 37 -10.77 -0.42 -1.02
N LYS A 38 -12.03 -0.23 -1.43
CA LYS A 38 -12.67 1.09 -1.46
C LYS A 38 -12.69 1.75 -0.07
N VAL A 39 -13.06 0.98 0.95
CA VAL A 39 -13.05 1.44 2.35
C VAL A 39 -11.63 1.81 2.77
N GLN A 40 -10.64 0.99 2.44
CA GLN A 40 -9.23 1.26 2.74
C GLN A 40 -8.73 2.56 2.08
N CYS A 41 -9.00 2.75 0.78
CA CYS A 41 -8.66 3.99 0.07
C CYS A 41 -9.34 5.21 0.71
N SER A 42 -10.65 5.13 0.98
CA SER A 42 -11.37 6.23 1.62
C SER A 42 -10.79 6.60 2.98
N HIS A 43 -10.43 5.63 3.82
CA HIS A 43 -9.81 5.92 5.12
C HIS A 43 -8.40 6.48 4.99
N HIS A 44 -7.62 5.98 4.04
CA HIS A 44 -6.30 6.52 3.74
C HIS A 44 -6.40 7.98 3.31
N ASP A 45 -7.28 8.29 2.36
CA ASP A 45 -7.40 9.61 1.74
C ASP A 45 -7.90 10.68 2.72
N LEU A 46 -8.61 10.31 3.79
CA LEU A 46 -8.99 11.22 4.88
C LEU A 46 -7.78 11.81 5.63
N HIS A 47 -6.67 11.08 5.70
CA HIS A 47 -5.49 11.47 6.48
C HIS A 47 -4.24 11.69 5.62
N ALA A 48 -4.27 11.22 4.37
CA ALA A 48 -3.15 11.35 3.46
C ALA A 48 -2.95 12.81 3.04
N LYS A 49 -1.70 13.27 3.16
CA LYS A 49 -1.27 14.54 2.57
C LYS A 49 -0.50 14.25 1.30
N HIS A 50 -0.96 14.83 0.20
CA HIS A 50 -0.23 14.78 -1.06
C HIS A 50 1.10 15.54 -0.93
N ARG A 51 2.20 14.91 -1.35
CA ARG A 51 3.54 15.49 -1.33
C ARG A 51 4.23 15.15 -2.64
N ASP A 52 4.56 16.18 -3.41
CA ASP A 52 5.40 16.08 -4.59
C ASP A 52 6.60 17.00 -4.41
N PHE A 53 7.72 16.59 -4.98
CA PHE A 53 8.96 17.37 -4.99
C PHE A 53 9.46 17.50 -6.42
N ASN A 54 9.99 18.67 -6.74
CA ASN A 54 10.58 18.92 -8.05
C ASN A 54 12.09 18.67 -8.03
N VAL A 55 12.65 18.36 -9.21
CA VAL A 55 14.11 18.26 -9.37
C VAL A 55 14.73 19.62 -9.06
N GLY A 56 15.78 19.63 -8.24
CA GLY A 56 16.44 20.82 -7.73
C GLY A 56 15.87 21.35 -6.40
N GLU A 57 14.79 20.74 -5.88
CA GLU A 57 14.21 21.15 -4.59
C GLU A 57 15.03 20.62 -3.40
N SER A 58 15.24 21.48 -2.40
CA SER A 58 15.89 21.12 -1.14
C SER A 58 14.91 20.39 -0.22
N VAL A 59 15.27 19.18 0.18
CA VAL A 59 14.46 18.30 1.03
C VAL A 59 15.27 17.81 2.23
N LEU A 60 14.58 17.46 3.31
CA LEU A 60 15.21 16.81 4.46
C LEU A 60 15.19 15.30 4.29
N VAL A 61 16.36 14.70 4.28
CA VAL A 61 16.59 13.26 4.23
C VAL A 61 16.91 12.76 5.62
N ARG A 62 16.30 11.64 6.00
CA ARG A 62 16.57 11.00 7.28
C ARG A 62 17.86 10.18 7.19
N ASP A 63 18.86 10.52 8.01
CA ASP A 63 20.05 9.70 8.20
C ASP A 63 19.77 8.62 9.25
N TYR A 64 19.99 7.36 8.89
CA TYR A 64 19.79 6.20 9.77
C TYR A 64 21.09 5.71 10.42
N ARG A 65 22.23 6.33 10.12
CA ARG A 65 23.50 6.03 10.78
C ARG A 65 23.45 6.45 12.26
N ARG A 66 24.31 5.87 13.10
CA ARG A 66 24.37 6.18 14.54
C ARG A 66 24.93 7.60 14.72
N GLY A 67 24.09 8.54 15.14
CA GLY A 67 24.43 9.93 15.38
C GLY A 67 23.25 10.70 16.00
N GLU A 68 23.51 11.89 16.55
CA GLU A 68 22.49 12.73 17.19
C GLU A 68 21.55 13.39 16.16
N GLU A 69 22.08 13.81 15.01
CA GLU A 69 21.31 14.50 13.98
C GLU A 69 20.66 13.53 12.98
N LYS A 70 19.33 13.41 13.07
CA LYS A 70 18.53 12.48 12.26
C LYS A 70 18.16 13.01 10.88
N TRP A 71 18.19 14.32 10.66
CA TRP A 71 17.73 14.94 9.43
C TRP A 71 18.87 15.73 8.81
N LYS A 72 19.13 15.49 7.53
CA LYS A 72 20.13 16.20 6.74
C LYS A 72 19.46 16.81 5.52
N THR A 73 19.94 17.96 5.09
CA THR A 73 19.46 18.58 3.85
C THR A 73 20.10 17.85 2.65
N GLY A 74 19.29 17.59 1.63
CA GLY A 74 19.74 17.10 0.33
C GLY A 74 18.88 17.71 -0.79
N THR A 75 19.32 17.56 -2.03
CA THR A 75 18.61 18.12 -3.19
C THR A 75 18.09 17.01 -4.09
N VAL A 76 16.81 17.09 -4.49
CA VAL A 76 16.19 16.10 -5.37
C VAL A 76 16.89 16.12 -6.73
N SER A 77 17.51 15.02 -7.14
CA SER A 77 18.22 14.90 -8.41
C SER A 77 17.33 14.33 -9.52
N SER A 78 16.42 13.41 -9.18
CA SER A 78 15.46 12.84 -10.14
C SER A 78 14.28 12.17 -9.43
N ARG A 79 13.15 12.02 -10.14
CA ARG A 79 11.98 11.26 -9.71
C ARG A 79 12.03 9.85 -10.31
N SER A 80 12.18 8.83 -9.46
CA SER A 80 12.26 7.43 -9.87
C SER A 80 10.90 6.71 -9.84
N GLY A 81 9.89 7.30 -9.19
CA GLY A 81 8.53 6.79 -9.16
C GLY A 81 7.51 7.80 -8.62
N PRO A 82 6.23 7.41 -8.46
CA PRO A 82 5.18 8.31 -7.99
C PRO A 82 5.49 8.95 -6.62
N VAL A 83 6.15 8.22 -5.72
CA VAL A 83 6.52 8.69 -4.38
C VAL A 83 8.00 8.43 -4.05
N SER A 84 8.82 8.18 -5.09
CA SER A 84 10.22 7.79 -4.95
C SER A 84 11.11 8.77 -5.70
N TYR A 85 12.14 9.25 -5.01
CA TYR A 85 13.04 10.29 -5.49
C TYR A 85 14.49 9.90 -5.16
N THR A 86 15.40 10.24 -6.05
CA THR A 86 16.84 10.17 -5.78
C THR A 86 17.30 11.54 -5.31
N VAL A 87 18.14 11.57 -4.27
CA VAL A 87 18.61 12.80 -3.60
C VAL A 87 20.14 12.79 -3.58
N GLN A 88 20.74 13.96 -3.78
CA GLN A 88 22.19 14.22 -3.68
C GLN A 88 22.53 14.98 -2.40
#